data_AF-A0A935EUQ3-F1
#
_entry.id   AF-A0A935EUQ3-F1
#
_cell.length_a   1.000
_cell.length_b   1.000
_cell.length_c   1.000
_cell.angle_alpha   90.00
_cell.angle_beta   90.00
_cell.angle_gamma   90.00
#
_symmetry.space_group_name_H-M   'P 1'
#
loop_
_entity.id
_entity.type
_entity.pdbx_description
1 polymer ?
#
loop_
_entity_poly.entity_id
_entity_poly.type
_entity_poly.pdbx_seq_one_letter_code
_entity_poly.pdbx_strand_id
1 'polypeptide(L)'
;MNNNPPTNSLTATPLDSEESTLLDLINKFRLQNGRNPLSPSISLTNAGDWMAGDMASKNYLNKIDTSGRNPSQRARVFGFPVNNSTTPENSLIASTEGSPRQVLDQWLSNAADREILINLHWKNIGVARSFNQRLNSWFWEVTFAAYWDKTIPLPGEDEEGRIDNNEFVRTRPPARALGAPWRFTGYGDDGQQYSTTHCIVESSPEFCWSDPPRQGNPLLSDISMSEYLTGTWKVMYTISMMGIVHADLGIFDRTGFNMELQINPGGTWSMKGYRSGLPASQFESGNWQAVHDASRNEEIVTFVRQNGLPRATIRIHATKDQLTFFAVDGGGTMKNFLRGVTADDNQKDDPQVIFIPKN
;
A
#
# COMPACT_ATOMS: atom_id res chain seq x y z
N MET A 1 -18.40 -39.29 -2.21
CA MET A 1 -18.98 -37.96 -2.49
C MET A 1 -17.85 -37.13 -3.10
N ASN A 2 -18.04 -36.58 -4.30
CA ASN A 2 -17.00 -35.89 -5.06
C ASN A 2 -16.63 -34.56 -4.37
N ASN A 3 -15.38 -34.43 -3.93
CA ASN A 3 -14.81 -33.23 -3.31
C ASN A 3 -14.15 -32.29 -4.34
N ASN A 4 -14.66 -32.21 -5.57
CA ASN A 4 -14.15 -31.24 -6.53
C ASN A 4 -14.88 -29.90 -6.35
N PRO A 5 -14.16 -28.77 -6.29
CA PRO A 5 -14.78 -27.46 -6.29
C PRO A 5 -15.61 -27.30 -7.58
N PRO A 6 -16.84 -26.75 -7.50
CA PRO A 6 -17.63 -26.47 -8.70
C PRO A 6 -16.86 -25.48 -9.58
N THR A 7 -16.51 -25.93 -10.79
CA THR A 7 -15.85 -25.16 -11.85
C THR A 7 -16.83 -24.18 -12.51
N ASN A 8 -17.35 -23.24 -11.74
CA ASN A 8 -18.04 -22.03 -12.21
C ASN A 8 -18.07 -21.01 -11.06
N SER A 9 -16.92 -20.38 -10.81
CA SER A 9 -16.89 -19.01 -10.29
C SER A 9 -15.79 -18.25 -11.02
N LEU A 10 -16.19 -17.08 -11.49
CA LEU A 10 -15.47 -16.18 -12.38
C LEU A 10 -14.27 -15.56 -11.65
N THR A 11 -13.22 -15.28 -12.41
CA THR A 11 -12.00 -14.60 -11.96
C THR A 11 -12.31 -13.28 -11.23
N ALA A 12 -12.32 -13.31 -9.89
CA ALA A 12 -12.54 -12.18 -8.98
C ALA A 12 -11.22 -11.68 -8.34
N THR A 13 -10.08 -12.19 -8.82
CA THR A 13 -8.78 -11.56 -8.65
C THR A 13 -8.42 -10.88 -9.98
N PRO A 14 -8.09 -9.58 -10.02
CA PRO A 14 -7.84 -8.67 -8.89
C PRO A 14 -9.12 -8.15 -8.22
N LEU A 15 -8.98 -7.55 -7.03
CA LEU A 15 -10.07 -6.85 -6.31
C LEU A 15 -10.74 -5.79 -7.20
N ASP A 16 -12.04 -5.61 -7.05
CA ASP A 16 -12.74 -4.47 -7.63
C ASP A 16 -12.43 -3.14 -6.89
N SER A 17 -12.88 -2.02 -7.44
CA SER A 17 -12.56 -0.69 -6.89
C SER A 17 -13.11 -0.45 -5.47
N GLU A 18 -14.24 -1.04 -5.13
CA GLU A 18 -14.90 -0.86 -3.84
C GLU A 18 -14.30 -1.82 -2.80
N GLU A 19 -13.92 -3.03 -3.20
CA GLU A 19 -13.13 -3.97 -2.40
C GLU A 19 -11.76 -3.39 -2.06
N SER A 20 -11.08 -2.81 -3.04
CA SER A 20 -9.81 -2.07 -2.82
C SER A 20 -10.02 -0.90 -1.86
N THR A 21 -11.09 -0.12 -2.04
CA THR A 21 -11.41 1.01 -1.14
C THR A 21 -11.67 0.54 0.28
N LEU A 22 -12.38 -0.58 0.48
CA LEU A 22 -12.61 -1.15 1.81
C LEU A 22 -11.30 -1.58 2.47
N LEU A 23 -10.43 -2.27 1.72
CA LEU A 23 -9.12 -2.69 2.20
C LEU A 23 -8.27 -1.48 2.65
N ASP A 24 -8.25 -0.41 1.86
CA ASP A 24 -7.53 0.82 2.19
C ASP A 24 -8.05 1.47 3.46
N LEU A 25 -9.36 1.51 3.65
CA LEU A 25 -9.99 2.04 4.86
C LEU A 25 -9.64 1.19 6.09
N ILE A 26 -9.68 -0.15 5.98
CA ILE A 26 -9.26 -1.07 7.03
C ILE A 26 -7.79 -0.85 7.37
N ASN A 27 -6.91 -0.76 6.37
CA ASN A 27 -5.48 -0.58 6.56
C ASN A 27 -5.15 0.80 7.16
N LYS A 28 -5.83 1.88 6.74
CA LYS A 28 -5.73 3.21 7.38
C LYS A 28 -6.10 3.13 8.86
N PHE A 29 -7.19 2.45 9.21
CA PHE A 29 -7.60 2.26 10.61
C PHE A 29 -6.60 1.41 11.40
N ARG A 30 -6.10 0.32 10.83
CA ARG A 30 -5.08 -0.55 11.45
C ARG A 30 -3.79 0.22 11.76
N LEU A 31 -3.30 1.01 10.81
CA LEU A 31 -2.10 1.83 10.99
C LEU A 31 -2.27 2.92 12.05
N GLN A 32 -3.44 3.57 12.12
CA GLN A 32 -3.76 4.52 13.20
C GLN A 32 -3.70 3.88 14.59
N ASN A 33 -3.88 2.56 14.67
CA ASN A 33 -3.80 1.77 15.89
C ASN A 33 -2.47 0.99 16.03
N GLY A 34 -1.45 1.34 15.22
CA GLY A 34 -0.12 0.73 15.28
C GLY A 34 -0.08 -0.74 14.83
N ARG A 35 -1.06 -1.19 14.04
CA ARG A 35 -1.14 -2.54 13.47
C ARG A 35 -0.63 -2.55 12.04
N ASN A 36 -0.06 -3.68 11.59
CA ASN A 36 0.38 -3.81 10.21
C ASN A 36 -0.78 -3.61 9.23
N PRO A 37 -0.52 -3.09 8.02
CA PRO A 37 -1.46 -3.21 6.93
C PRO A 37 -1.56 -4.67 6.48
N LEU A 38 -2.72 -5.06 5.98
CA LEU A 38 -3.02 -6.38 5.48
C LEU A 38 -2.91 -6.41 3.97
N SER A 39 -2.39 -7.52 3.46
CA SER A 39 -2.32 -7.77 2.02
C SER A 39 -3.43 -8.73 1.57
N PRO A 40 -4.03 -8.52 0.39
CA PRO A 40 -5.13 -9.35 -0.07
C PRO A 40 -4.61 -10.74 -0.51
N SER A 41 -4.99 -11.80 0.21
CA SER A 41 -4.67 -13.18 -0.14
C SER A 41 -5.58 -13.68 -1.27
N ILE A 42 -4.98 -14.31 -2.28
CA ILE A 42 -5.73 -14.88 -3.42
C ILE A 42 -6.73 -15.94 -2.93
N SER A 43 -6.27 -16.84 -2.05
CA SER A 43 -7.12 -17.94 -1.57
C SER A 43 -8.25 -17.45 -0.66
N LEU A 44 -7.99 -16.46 0.19
CA LEU A 44 -9.01 -15.87 1.05
C LEU A 44 -10.01 -15.01 0.27
N THR A 45 -9.59 -14.25 -0.74
CA THR A 45 -10.50 -13.50 -1.61
C THR A 45 -11.45 -14.44 -2.34
N ASN A 46 -10.92 -15.51 -2.97
CA ASN A 46 -11.77 -16.51 -3.63
C ASN A 46 -12.75 -17.20 -2.65
N ALA A 47 -12.33 -17.44 -1.40
CA ALA A 47 -13.20 -17.94 -0.35
C ALA A 47 -14.31 -16.95 0.03
N GLY A 48 -13.96 -15.66 0.08
CA GLY A 48 -14.85 -14.54 0.33
C GLY A 48 -15.89 -14.38 -0.78
N ASP A 49 -15.50 -14.51 -2.06
CA ASP A 49 -16.42 -14.39 -3.20
C ASP A 49 -17.52 -15.44 -3.14
N TRP A 50 -17.12 -16.67 -2.85
CA TRP A 50 -18.08 -17.75 -2.65
C TRP A 50 -19.01 -17.41 -1.48
N MET A 51 -18.47 -16.88 -0.38
CA MET A 51 -19.25 -16.57 0.83
C MET A 51 -20.23 -15.42 0.61
N ALA A 52 -19.77 -14.33 0.00
CA ALA A 52 -20.58 -13.18 -0.36
C ALA A 52 -21.70 -13.59 -1.33
N GLY A 53 -21.38 -14.42 -2.33
CA GLY A 53 -22.35 -14.99 -3.26
C GLY A 53 -23.37 -15.91 -2.59
N ASP A 54 -22.93 -16.72 -1.62
CA ASP A 54 -23.82 -17.59 -0.83
C ASP A 54 -24.80 -16.75 0.00
N MET A 55 -24.31 -15.75 0.73
CA MET A 55 -25.12 -14.81 1.51
C MET A 55 -26.10 -14.04 0.64
N ALA A 56 -25.63 -13.49 -0.48
CA ALA A 56 -26.45 -12.72 -1.40
C ALA A 56 -27.53 -13.60 -2.04
N SER A 57 -27.19 -14.76 -2.59
CA SER A 57 -28.14 -15.62 -3.30
C SER A 57 -29.23 -16.21 -2.40
N LYS A 58 -28.91 -16.47 -1.12
CA LYS A 58 -29.82 -17.09 -0.15
C LYS A 58 -30.41 -16.12 0.86
N ASN A 59 -30.05 -14.83 0.78
CA ASN A 59 -30.53 -13.77 1.65
C ASN A 59 -30.35 -14.09 3.14
N TYR A 60 -29.09 -14.27 3.56
CA TYR A 60 -28.76 -14.44 4.98
C TYR A 60 -27.46 -13.70 5.32
N LEU A 61 -27.26 -13.42 6.60
CA LEU A 61 -26.04 -12.80 7.11
C LEU A 61 -25.51 -13.63 8.29
N ASN A 62 -24.57 -14.53 8.00
CA ASN A 62 -23.91 -15.39 8.99
C ASN A 62 -22.48 -15.68 8.53
N LYS A 63 -21.52 -15.90 9.46
CA LYS A 63 -20.13 -16.26 9.13
C LYS A 63 -20.00 -17.74 8.73
N ILE A 64 -20.97 -18.56 9.16
CA ILE A 64 -21.11 -19.96 8.76
C ILE A 64 -21.91 -20.01 7.47
N ASP A 65 -21.33 -20.66 6.47
CA ASP A 65 -22.00 -20.79 5.19
C ASP A 65 -23.09 -21.85 5.17
N THR A 66 -23.89 -21.88 4.10
CA THR A 66 -24.98 -22.86 3.98
C THR A 66 -24.53 -24.30 3.76
N SER A 67 -23.23 -24.53 3.54
CA SER A 67 -22.62 -25.86 3.59
C SER A 67 -22.11 -26.22 4.99
N GLY A 68 -22.30 -25.34 5.98
CA GLY A 68 -21.91 -25.53 7.38
C GLY A 68 -20.45 -25.17 7.68
N ARG A 69 -19.72 -24.53 6.76
CA ARG A 69 -18.29 -24.21 6.96
C ARG A 69 -18.11 -22.87 7.66
N ASN A 70 -17.27 -22.85 8.68
CA ASN A 70 -16.76 -21.63 9.30
C ASN A 70 -15.65 -20.99 8.45
N PRO A 71 -15.17 -19.77 8.79
CA PRO A 71 -14.12 -19.08 8.01
C PRO A 71 -12.87 -19.91 7.77
N SER A 72 -12.32 -20.56 8.81
CA SER A 72 -11.15 -21.45 8.68
C SER A 72 -11.38 -22.64 7.76
N GLN A 73 -12.54 -23.30 7.88
CA GLN A 73 -12.90 -24.44 7.04
C GLN A 73 -13.06 -24.01 5.58
N ARG A 74 -13.68 -22.84 5.34
CA ARG A 74 -13.85 -22.29 4.00
C ARG A 74 -12.51 -21.87 3.40
N ALA A 75 -11.65 -21.17 4.14
CA ALA A 75 -10.30 -20.81 3.72
C ALA A 75 -9.50 -22.04 3.25
N ARG A 76 -9.54 -23.15 4.03
CA ARG A 76 -8.89 -24.42 3.66
C ARG A 76 -9.42 -25.03 2.36
N VAL A 77 -10.74 -24.97 2.12
CA VAL A 77 -11.34 -25.48 0.87
C VAL A 77 -10.83 -24.71 -0.35
N PHE A 78 -10.56 -23.42 -0.20
CA PHE A 78 -10.04 -22.56 -1.25
C PHE A 78 -8.50 -22.51 -1.31
N GLY A 79 -7.82 -23.39 -0.58
CA GLY A 79 -6.38 -23.58 -0.67
C GLY A 79 -5.55 -22.68 0.24
N PHE A 80 -6.15 -21.98 1.21
CA PHE A 80 -5.37 -21.28 2.23
C PHE A 80 -4.49 -22.29 3.00
N PRO A 81 -3.18 -22.05 3.16
CA PRO A 81 -2.26 -23.04 3.68
C PRO A 81 -2.62 -23.51 5.09
N VAL A 82 -2.52 -24.83 5.31
CA VAL A 82 -2.47 -25.36 6.67
C VAL A 82 -1.15 -24.90 7.27
N ASN A 83 -1.27 -24.11 8.33
CA ASN A 83 -0.13 -23.48 8.98
C ASN A 83 -0.14 -23.75 10.48
N ASN A 84 0.96 -23.37 11.11
CA ASN A 84 1.27 -23.50 12.52
C ASN A 84 0.89 -22.24 13.34
N SER A 85 0.10 -21.32 12.77
CA SER A 85 -0.44 -20.19 13.52
C SER A 85 -1.45 -20.66 14.55
N THR A 86 -1.34 -20.13 15.77
CA THR A 86 -2.27 -20.40 16.87
C THR A 86 -3.54 -19.55 16.79
N THR A 87 -3.57 -18.56 15.89
CA THR A 87 -4.73 -17.68 15.69
C THR A 87 -5.53 -18.17 14.48
N PRO A 88 -6.72 -18.75 14.67
CA PRO A 88 -7.55 -19.22 13.56
C PRO A 88 -8.09 -18.05 12.72
N GLU A 89 -8.39 -18.33 11.46
CA GLU A 89 -9.03 -17.36 10.57
C GLU A 89 -10.37 -16.90 11.15
N ASN A 90 -10.66 -15.60 11.03
CA ASN A 90 -11.90 -15.00 11.50
C ASN A 90 -12.44 -14.08 10.42
N SER A 91 -13.74 -13.81 10.41
CA SER A 91 -14.36 -12.98 9.36
C SER A 91 -15.24 -11.89 9.93
N LEU A 92 -15.47 -10.85 9.13
CA LEU A 92 -16.53 -9.87 9.31
C LEU A 92 -17.43 -9.91 8.09
N ILE A 93 -18.72 -9.65 8.31
CA ILE A 93 -19.73 -9.64 7.27
C ILE A 93 -20.61 -8.42 7.45
N ALA A 94 -21.17 -7.91 6.36
CA ALA A 94 -22.14 -6.84 6.37
C ALA A 94 -23.12 -6.97 5.20
N SER A 95 -24.30 -6.38 5.34
CA SER A 95 -25.22 -6.15 4.23
C SER A 95 -25.64 -4.69 4.26
N THR A 96 -25.44 -3.96 3.17
CA THR A 96 -25.76 -2.53 3.08
C THR A 96 -26.10 -2.13 1.64
N GLU A 97 -26.94 -1.11 1.47
CA GLU A 97 -27.16 -0.46 0.17
C GLU A 97 -26.06 0.55 -0.18
N GLY A 98 -25.17 0.88 0.76
CA GLY A 98 -24.17 1.94 0.56
C GLY A 98 -22.73 1.47 0.48
N SER A 99 -21.82 2.38 0.88
CA SER A 99 -20.41 2.35 0.46
C SER A 99 -19.50 1.53 1.39
N PRO A 100 -18.26 1.20 0.97
CA PRO A 100 -17.21 0.64 1.82
C PRO A 100 -17.02 1.38 3.14
N ARG A 101 -17.19 2.71 3.12
CA ARG A 101 -17.09 3.51 4.34
C ARG A 101 -18.16 3.15 5.36
N GLN A 102 -19.40 2.96 4.91
CA GLN A 102 -20.49 2.54 5.80
C GLN A 102 -20.28 1.13 6.35
N VAL A 103 -19.72 0.22 5.55
CA VAL A 103 -19.34 -1.13 6.00
C VAL A 103 -18.32 -1.05 7.15
N LEU A 104 -17.26 -0.27 6.98
CA LEU A 104 -16.27 -0.06 8.04
C LEU A 104 -16.91 0.60 9.27
N ASP A 105 -17.68 1.68 9.09
CA ASP A 105 -18.32 2.38 10.21
C ASP A 105 -19.27 1.45 10.99
N GLN A 106 -19.97 0.52 10.31
CA GLN A 106 -20.78 -0.52 10.93
C GLN A 106 -19.93 -1.43 11.83
N TRP A 107 -18.82 -1.97 11.34
CA TRP A 107 -17.92 -2.80 12.16
C TRP A 107 -17.28 -2.00 13.30
N LEU A 108 -16.92 -0.73 13.07
CA LEU A 108 -16.36 0.14 14.11
C LEU A 108 -17.37 0.48 15.21
N SER A 109 -18.66 0.39 14.95
CA SER A 109 -19.71 0.60 15.97
C SER A 109 -19.80 -0.55 16.98
N ASN A 110 -19.32 -1.74 16.62
CA ASN A 110 -19.37 -2.95 17.45
C ASN A 110 -18.01 -3.23 18.09
N ALA A 111 -17.96 -3.35 19.42
CA ALA A 111 -16.71 -3.60 20.12
C ALA A 111 -16.02 -4.91 19.71
N ALA A 112 -16.77 -6.00 19.50
CA ALA A 112 -16.21 -7.29 19.11
C ALA A 112 -15.63 -7.27 17.69
N ASP A 113 -16.28 -6.54 16.77
CA ASP A 113 -15.78 -6.41 15.40
C ASP A 113 -14.55 -5.49 15.34
N ARG A 114 -14.50 -4.43 16.16
CA ARG A 114 -13.30 -3.61 16.35
C ARG A 114 -12.10 -4.43 16.80
N GLU A 115 -12.27 -5.32 17.79
CA GLU A 115 -11.20 -6.20 18.26
C GLU A 115 -10.67 -7.12 17.15
N ILE A 116 -11.55 -7.59 16.25
CA ILE A 116 -11.12 -8.34 15.07
C ILE A 116 -10.29 -7.43 14.16
N LEU A 117 -10.74 -6.21 13.84
CA LEU A 117 -10.01 -5.29 12.96
C LEU A 117 -8.60 -4.94 13.46
N ILE A 118 -8.41 -4.80 14.78
CA ILE A 118 -7.12 -4.39 15.38
C ILE A 118 -6.29 -5.55 15.93
N ASN A 119 -6.64 -6.80 15.65
CA ASN A 119 -5.80 -7.92 16.08
C ASN A 119 -4.41 -7.83 15.41
N LEU A 120 -3.37 -7.86 16.25
CA LEU A 120 -1.97 -7.73 15.87
C LEU A 120 -1.41 -8.92 15.09
N HIS A 121 -2.05 -10.08 15.17
CA HIS A 121 -1.58 -11.29 14.50
C HIS A 121 -1.96 -11.37 13.02
N TRP A 122 -2.92 -10.58 12.55
CA TRP A 122 -3.34 -10.61 11.15
C TRP A 122 -2.22 -10.19 10.20
N LYS A 123 -2.05 -10.98 9.13
CA LYS A 123 -1.06 -10.77 8.06
C LYS A 123 -1.74 -10.54 6.72
N ASN A 124 -2.75 -11.37 6.43
CA ASN A 124 -3.47 -11.36 5.18
C ASN A 124 -4.98 -11.20 5.40
N ILE A 125 -5.66 -10.76 4.36
CA ILE A 125 -7.11 -10.57 4.32
C ILE A 125 -7.67 -11.08 2.98
N GLY A 126 -8.86 -11.67 2.98
CA GLY A 126 -9.70 -11.79 1.81
C GLY A 126 -10.78 -10.71 1.87
N VAL A 127 -11.07 -10.07 0.74
CA VAL A 127 -12.12 -9.05 0.63
C VAL A 127 -12.99 -9.40 -0.56
N ALA A 128 -14.29 -9.48 -0.35
CA ALA A 128 -15.23 -9.82 -1.39
C ALA A 128 -16.60 -9.19 -1.15
N ARG A 129 -17.35 -8.98 -2.23
CA ARG A 129 -18.77 -8.58 -2.16
C ARG A 129 -19.63 -9.17 -3.27
N SER A 130 -20.92 -9.29 -3.00
CA SER A 130 -21.90 -9.72 -4.00
C SER A 130 -23.21 -8.92 -3.88
N PHE A 131 -23.74 -8.49 -5.00
CA PHE A 131 -24.99 -7.72 -5.04
C PHE A 131 -26.22 -8.63 -5.09
N ASN A 132 -27.20 -8.36 -4.23
CA ASN A 132 -28.54 -8.93 -4.34
C ASN A 132 -29.49 -7.90 -4.96
N GLN A 133 -29.85 -8.11 -6.22
CA GLN A 133 -30.75 -7.22 -6.98
C GLN A 133 -32.14 -7.07 -6.34
N ARG A 134 -32.69 -8.14 -5.75
CA ARG A 134 -34.03 -8.11 -5.14
C ARG A 134 -34.08 -7.26 -3.89
N LEU A 135 -32.98 -7.21 -3.15
CA LEU A 135 -32.87 -6.47 -1.89
C LEU A 135 -32.18 -5.11 -2.06
N ASN A 136 -31.74 -4.79 -3.28
CA ASN A 136 -30.92 -3.62 -3.56
C ASN A 136 -29.70 -3.47 -2.63
N SER A 137 -29.11 -4.58 -2.19
CA SER A 137 -28.10 -4.60 -1.13
C SER A 137 -26.85 -5.36 -1.54
N TRP A 138 -25.68 -4.84 -1.15
CA TRP A 138 -24.40 -5.52 -1.23
C TRP A 138 -24.16 -6.35 0.03
N PHE A 139 -23.78 -7.61 -0.16
CA PHE A 139 -23.30 -8.50 0.90
C PHE A 139 -21.79 -8.53 0.85
N TRP A 140 -21.16 -8.10 1.94
CA TRP A 140 -19.73 -8.02 2.11
C TRP A 140 -19.23 -9.15 2.98
N GLU A 141 -18.10 -9.74 2.60
CA GLU A 141 -17.32 -10.63 3.46
C GLU A 141 -15.85 -10.21 3.45
N VAL A 142 -15.25 -10.18 4.64
CA VAL A 142 -13.81 -10.13 4.79
C VAL A 142 -13.35 -11.25 5.71
N THR A 143 -12.27 -11.93 5.35
CA THR A 143 -11.67 -12.98 6.17
C THR A 143 -10.22 -12.64 6.49
N PHE A 144 -9.86 -12.62 7.77
CA PHE A 144 -8.53 -12.32 8.28
C PHE A 144 -7.78 -13.61 8.60
N ALA A 145 -6.48 -13.63 8.33
CA ALA A 145 -5.63 -14.76 8.70
C ALA A 145 -4.27 -14.31 9.24
N ALA A 146 -3.74 -15.11 10.15
CA ALA A 146 -2.48 -14.86 10.85
C ALA A 146 -1.27 -15.59 10.23
N TYR A 147 -1.37 -15.94 8.94
CA TYR A 147 -0.30 -16.58 8.18
C TYR A 147 -0.06 -15.85 6.86
N TRP A 148 1.21 -15.78 6.45
CA TRP A 148 1.66 -15.18 5.19
C TRP A 148 1.40 -16.12 4.02
N ASP A 149 0.24 -15.98 3.40
CA ASP A 149 -0.12 -16.64 2.14
C ASP A 149 0.34 -15.81 0.92
N LYS A 150 0.26 -16.41 -0.28
CA LYS A 150 0.40 -15.70 -1.54
C LYS A 150 -0.72 -14.65 -1.69
N THR A 151 -0.30 -13.43 -2.00
CA THR A 151 -1.19 -12.29 -2.16
C THR A 151 -1.43 -11.99 -3.64
N ILE A 152 -2.43 -11.16 -3.93
CA ILE A 152 -2.59 -10.57 -5.25
C ILE A 152 -1.29 -9.82 -5.56
N PRO A 153 -0.54 -10.21 -6.61
CA PRO A 153 0.83 -9.77 -6.78
C PRO A 153 0.87 -8.28 -7.14
N LEU A 154 1.84 -7.57 -6.59
CA LEU A 154 2.16 -6.22 -7.01
C LEU A 154 2.93 -6.25 -8.35
N PRO A 155 2.92 -5.15 -9.13
CA PRO A 155 3.80 -5.03 -10.28
C PRO A 155 5.26 -5.28 -9.90
N GLY A 156 5.94 -6.15 -10.64
CA GLY A 156 7.33 -6.53 -10.36
C GLY A 156 7.50 -7.56 -9.24
N GLU A 157 6.43 -8.00 -8.57
CA GLU A 157 6.51 -9.03 -7.53
C GLU A 157 6.77 -10.43 -8.12
N ASP A 158 7.72 -11.15 -7.53
CA ASP A 158 7.99 -12.56 -7.88
C ASP A 158 7.34 -13.58 -6.92
N GLU A 159 7.56 -14.87 -7.18
CA GLU A 159 6.98 -15.96 -6.39
C GLU A 159 7.45 -15.99 -4.92
N GLU A 160 8.58 -15.35 -4.59
CA GLU A 160 9.12 -15.22 -3.24
C GLU A 160 8.67 -13.91 -2.55
N GLY A 161 7.91 -13.08 -3.25
CA GLY A 161 7.38 -11.81 -2.77
C GLY A 161 8.37 -10.66 -2.88
N ARG A 162 9.45 -10.81 -3.67
CA ARG A 162 10.43 -9.74 -3.92
C ARG A 162 9.91 -8.82 -5.01
N ILE A 163 10.09 -7.51 -4.87
CA ILE A 163 9.80 -6.54 -5.92
C ILE A 163 11.04 -6.37 -6.80
N ASP A 164 10.89 -6.53 -8.12
CA ASP A 164 11.95 -6.36 -9.12
C ASP A 164 13.22 -7.18 -8.81
N ASN A 165 13.04 -8.40 -8.27
CA ASN A 165 14.11 -9.29 -7.77
C ASN A 165 14.99 -8.67 -6.66
N ASN A 166 14.52 -7.64 -5.96
CA ASN A 166 15.23 -7.03 -4.84
C ASN A 166 14.95 -7.76 -3.52
N GLU A 167 15.96 -8.42 -2.96
CA GLU A 167 15.83 -9.14 -1.68
C GLU A 167 15.48 -8.24 -0.48
N PHE A 168 15.74 -6.94 -0.58
CA PHE A 168 15.51 -5.95 0.48
C PHE A 168 14.16 -5.25 0.39
N VAL A 169 13.33 -5.56 -0.62
CA VAL A 169 11.97 -5.02 -0.75
C VAL A 169 11.01 -6.19 -1.00
N ARG A 170 10.16 -6.49 -0.02
CA ARG A 170 9.31 -7.70 -0.06
C ARG A 170 7.92 -7.45 0.49
N THR A 171 6.92 -8.12 -0.10
CA THR A 171 5.53 -8.17 0.39
C THR A 171 5.32 -9.16 1.54
N ARG A 172 6.25 -10.11 1.70
CA ARG A 172 6.19 -11.15 2.73
C ARG A 172 7.59 -11.65 3.13
N PRO A 173 7.73 -12.27 4.31
CA PRO A 173 8.97 -12.94 4.69
C PRO A 173 9.38 -14.01 3.66
N PRO A 174 10.70 -14.31 3.53
CA PRO A 174 11.17 -15.37 2.65
C PRO A 174 10.50 -16.71 2.97
N ALA A 175 10.16 -17.51 1.95
CA ALA A 175 9.45 -18.79 2.18
C ALA A 175 10.22 -19.74 3.11
N ARG A 176 11.56 -19.74 3.01
CA ARG A 176 12.45 -20.50 3.91
C ARG A 176 12.30 -20.11 5.39
N ALA A 177 11.91 -18.88 5.67
CA ALA A 177 11.74 -18.36 7.03
C ALA A 177 10.36 -18.70 7.61
N LEU A 178 9.32 -18.81 6.77
CA LEU A 178 7.95 -19.12 7.19
C LEU A 178 7.80 -20.55 7.75
N GLY A 179 8.67 -21.48 7.35
CA GLY A 179 8.72 -22.85 7.88
C GLY A 179 9.68 -23.05 9.06
N ALA A 180 10.45 -22.01 9.43
CA ALA A 180 11.43 -22.06 10.50
C ALA A 180 10.86 -21.42 11.79
N PRO A 181 11.40 -21.76 12.99
CA PRO A 181 11.02 -21.12 14.25
C PRO A 181 11.67 -19.73 14.39
N TRP A 182 11.66 -18.94 13.32
CA TRP A 182 12.25 -17.61 13.26
C TRP A 182 11.21 -16.55 13.61
N ARG A 183 11.65 -15.52 14.32
CA ARG A 183 10.82 -14.39 14.71
C ARG A 183 11.06 -13.23 13.77
N PHE A 184 9.96 -12.61 13.38
CA PHE A 184 9.96 -11.41 12.56
C PHE A 184 9.64 -10.20 13.43
N THR A 185 10.36 -9.10 13.21
CA THR A 185 10.09 -7.82 13.87
C THR A 185 9.43 -6.81 12.92
N GLY A 186 8.85 -5.76 13.49
CA GLY A 186 8.29 -4.63 12.73
C GLY A 186 6.86 -4.84 12.22
N TYR A 187 6.29 -6.05 12.32
CA TYR A 187 4.88 -6.30 11.96
C TYR A 187 3.90 -5.99 13.09
N GLY A 188 4.38 -5.56 14.26
CA GLY A 188 3.57 -5.22 15.42
C GLY A 188 3.06 -6.40 16.25
N ASP A 189 3.27 -7.64 15.80
CA ASP A 189 3.05 -8.85 16.60
C ASP A 189 4.20 -9.18 17.55
N ASP A 190 5.29 -8.43 17.46
CA ASP A 190 6.40 -8.39 18.41
C ASP A 190 6.14 -7.46 19.62
N GLY A 191 4.93 -6.88 19.71
CA GLY A 191 4.53 -5.95 20.75
C GLY A 191 5.02 -4.51 20.53
N GLN A 192 5.69 -4.24 19.40
CA GLN A 192 6.08 -2.89 18.98
C GLN A 192 5.00 -2.28 18.08
N GLN A 193 5.13 -0.98 17.77
CA GLN A 193 4.34 -0.40 16.68
C GLN A 193 4.82 -0.95 15.35
N TYR A 194 3.90 -1.09 14.40
CA TYR A 194 4.25 -1.40 13.01
C TYR A 194 5.32 -0.45 12.45
N SER A 195 6.28 -1.02 11.73
CA SER A 195 7.34 -0.35 10.99
C SER A 195 7.35 -0.91 9.57
N THR A 196 7.75 -0.11 8.59
CA THR A 196 7.96 -0.57 7.21
C THR A 196 9.26 -1.35 7.01
N THR A 197 10.06 -1.52 8.06
CA THR A 197 11.27 -2.35 8.06
C THR A 197 11.08 -3.56 8.98
N HIS A 198 11.42 -4.73 8.45
CA HIS A 198 11.26 -6.03 9.09
C HIS A 198 12.59 -6.76 9.12
N CYS A 199 12.87 -7.48 10.20
CA CYS A 199 14.10 -8.26 10.34
C CYS A 199 13.81 -9.67 10.86
N ILE A 200 14.70 -10.61 10.54
CA ILE A 200 14.80 -11.92 11.18
C ILE A 200 15.84 -11.82 12.29
N VAL A 201 15.40 -11.83 13.55
CA VAL A 201 16.31 -11.61 14.69
C VAL A 201 17.27 -12.78 14.94
N GLU A 202 16.91 -13.99 14.50
CA GLU A 202 17.76 -15.18 14.62
C GLU A 202 18.79 -15.33 13.47
N SER A 203 18.79 -14.44 12.48
CA SER A 203 19.72 -14.51 11.36
C SER A 203 21.07 -13.87 11.69
N SER A 204 22.17 -14.44 11.18
CA SER A 204 23.53 -13.92 11.35
C SER A 204 24.28 -13.92 10.00
N PRO A 205 24.58 -12.74 9.41
CA PRO A 205 24.18 -11.40 9.89
C PRO A 205 22.66 -11.20 9.86
N GLU A 206 22.17 -10.21 10.61
CA GLU A 206 20.75 -9.85 10.64
C GLU A 206 20.26 -9.53 9.22
N PHE A 207 19.21 -10.22 8.79
CA PHE A 207 18.58 -10.04 7.50
C PHE A 207 17.31 -9.23 7.66
N CYS A 208 17.33 -8.01 7.12
CA CYS A 208 16.21 -7.10 7.11
C CYS A 208 15.75 -6.77 5.69
N TRP A 209 14.46 -6.46 5.53
CA TRP A 209 13.85 -5.94 4.32
C TRP A 209 12.85 -4.85 4.66
N SER A 210 12.42 -4.10 3.66
CA SER A 210 11.32 -3.16 3.78
C SER A 210 10.09 -3.66 3.03
N ASP A 211 8.93 -3.26 3.52
CA ASP A 211 7.68 -3.39 2.76
C ASP A 211 7.79 -2.61 1.44
N PRO A 212 7.11 -3.07 0.37
CA PRO A 212 6.99 -2.26 -0.84
C PRO A 212 6.34 -0.92 -0.50
N PRO A 213 6.64 0.14 -1.26
CA PRO A 213 5.81 1.33 -1.21
C PRO A 213 4.35 0.94 -1.39
N ARG A 214 3.45 1.63 -0.68
CA ARG A 214 2.01 1.44 -0.88
C ARG A 214 1.72 1.58 -2.37
N GLN A 215 0.98 0.63 -2.90
CA GLN A 215 0.54 0.68 -4.28
C GLN A 215 -0.63 1.66 -4.37
N GLY A 216 -0.58 2.52 -5.38
CA GLY A 216 -1.49 3.64 -5.50
C GLY A 216 -0.99 4.87 -4.75
N ASN A 217 -1.28 6.04 -5.33
CA ASN A 217 -0.96 7.31 -4.70
C ASN A 217 -2.05 7.60 -3.65
N PRO A 218 -1.72 8.24 -2.51
CA PRO A 218 -2.71 8.85 -1.66
C PRO A 218 -3.70 9.62 -2.53
N LEU A 219 -4.98 9.52 -2.17
CA LEU A 219 -6.00 10.27 -2.89
C LEU A 219 -5.62 11.74 -2.81
N LEU A 220 -5.70 12.48 -3.92
CA LEU A 220 -5.47 13.94 -3.90
C LEU A 220 -6.47 14.68 -2.99
N SER A 221 -7.54 14.00 -2.56
CA SER A 221 -8.48 14.47 -1.54
C SER A 221 -8.03 14.27 -0.10
N ASP A 222 -7.01 13.45 0.17
CA ASP A 222 -6.43 13.31 1.53
C ASP A 222 -5.75 14.65 1.89
N ILE A 223 -5.90 15.13 3.13
CA ILE A 223 -5.44 16.47 3.54
C ILE A 223 -3.92 16.60 3.38
N SER A 224 -3.46 17.60 2.62
CA SER A 224 -2.05 17.99 2.55
C SER A 224 -1.69 18.88 3.72
N MET A 225 -0.55 18.61 4.36
CA MET A 225 -0.04 19.45 5.45
C MET A 225 1.46 19.68 5.35
N SER A 226 1.87 20.94 5.51
CA SER A 226 3.29 21.33 5.54
C SER A 226 4.14 20.61 6.60
N GLU A 227 3.52 20.16 7.70
CA GLU A 227 4.21 19.35 8.73
C GLU A 227 4.74 18.01 8.19
N TYR A 228 4.13 17.48 7.13
CA TYR A 228 4.56 16.24 6.50
C TYR A 228 5.68 16.43 5.48
N LEU A 229 6.13 17.65 5.19
CA LEU A 229 7.26 17.88 4.28
C LEU A 229 8.60 17.48 4.91
N THR A 230 8.76 17.69 6.23
CA THR A 230 10.05 17.47 6.89
C THR A 230 10.34 15.98 7.04
N GLY A 231 11.53 15.56 6.65
CA GLY A 231 11.94 14.17 6.69
C GLY A 231 13.11 13.87 5.77
N THR A 232 13.55 12.62 5.79
CA THR A 232 14.43 12.08 4.75
C THR A 232 13.58 11.20 3.85
N TRP A 233 13.69 11.45 2.56
CA TRP A 233 12.83 10.92 1.52
C TRP A 233 13.69 10.28 0.44
N LYS A 234 13.15 9.25 -0.20
CA LYS A 234 13.72 8.63 -1.40
C LYS A 234 12.67 8.58 -2.49
N VAL A 235 13.09 8.72 -3.75
CA VAL A 235 12.18 8.52 -4.87
C VAL A 235 11.66 7.08 -4.86
N MET A 236 10.37 6.92 -5.06
CA MET A 236 9.72 5.62 -5.22
C MET A 236 10.15 5.00 -6.56
N TYR A 237 10.65 3.76 -6.51
CA TYR A 237 11.22 3.09 -7.69
C TYR A 237 10.15 2.58 -8.67
N THR A 238 8.92 2.42 -8.20
CA THR A 238 7.80 1.90 -8.98
C THR A 238 6.89 3.02 -9.40
N ILE A 239 6.77 3.30 -10.70
CA ILE A 239 5.44 3.60 -11.19
C ILE A 239 5.17 2.87 -12.49
N SER A 240 3.93 2.41 -12.59
CA SER A 240 3.27 1.76 -13.71
C SER A 240 3.41 2.59 -15.00
N MET A 241 2.63 2.25 -16.04
CA MET A 241 2.72 2.89 -17.36
C MET A 241 2.56 4.43 -17.40
N MET A 242 2.38 5.16 -16.28
CA MET A 242 2.22 6.62 -16.23
C MET A 242 3.14 7.38 -15.24
N GLY A 243 4.42 6.98 -15.13
CA GLY A 243 5.48 7.94 -14.77
C GLY A 243 6.16 7.77 -13.41
N ILE A 244 7.32 7.14 -13.35
CA ILE A 244 8.62 7.78 -13.57
C ILE A 244 9.36 6.73 -14.38
N VAL A 245 8.88 6.57 -15.60
CA VAL A 245 9.77 6.31 -16.71
C VAL A 245 9.83 7.66 -17.41
N HIS A 246 11.02 8.09 -17.81
CA HIS A 246 11.22 9.23 -18.72
C HIS A 246 10.06 9.33 -19.72
N ALA A 247 9.50 10.54 -19.89
CA ALA A 247 8.57 10.83 -20.97
C ALA A 247 9.10 10.24 -22.29
N ASP A 248 8.21 9.47 -22.93
CA ASP A 248 8.48 8.63 -24.08
C ASP A 248 8.84 9.47 -25.32
N LEU A 249 10.12 9.46 -25.72
CA LEU A 249 10.58 9.79 -27.08
C LEU A 249 11.82 8.94 -27.47
N GLY A 250 11.71 7.62 -27.29
CA GLY A 250 12.45 6.60 -28.07
C GLY A 250 13.98 6.46 -27.99
N ILE A 251 14.75 7.37 -27.36
CA ILE A 251 16.23 7.35 -27.45
C ILE A 251 16.93 7.64 -26.11
N PHE A 252 16.44 7.12 -24.99
CA PHE A 252 17.12 7.31 -23.69
C PHE A 252 17.40 6.02 -22.91
N ASP A 253 18.51 6.12 -22.18
CA ASP A 253 19.07 5.18 -21.24
C ASP A 253 18.08 4.85 -20.11
N ARG A 254 17.75 3.55 -19.99
CA ARG A 254 16.77 3.00 -19.04
C ARG A 254 17.37 2.66 -17.67
N THR A 255 18.63 3.03 -17.41
CA THR A 255 19.26 2.77 -16.11
C THR A 255 18.51 3.54 -15.03
N GLY A 256 17.95 2.83 -14.05
CA GLY A 256 17.19 3.43 -12.96
C GLY A 256 18.02 4.49 -12.22
N PHE A 257 17.35 5.49 -11.67
CA PHE A 257 17.97 6.57 -10.93
C PHE A 257 17.40 6.60 -9.50
N ASN A 258 18.24 7.02 -8.57
CA ASN A 258 17.89 7.21 -7.18
C ASN A 258 17.95 8.70 -6.88
N MET A 259 16.94 9.19 -6.18
CA MET A 259 16.98 10.51 -5.55
C MET A 259 16.78 10.34 -4.06
N GLU A 260 17.59 11.03 -3.28
CA GLU A 260 17.41 11.17 -1.85
C GLU A 260 17.24 12.66 -1.56
N LEU A 261 16.16 13.00 -0.87
CA LEU A 261 15.79 14.36 -0.52
C LEU A 261 15.66 14.44 0.99
N GLN A 262 16.37 15.36 1.62
CA GLN A 262 16.24 15.66 3.04
C GLN A 262 15.68 17.07 3.19
N ILE A 263 14.55 17.20 3.90
CA ILE A 263 13.93 18.46 4.25
C ILE A 263 13.97 18.56 5.78
N ASN A 264 14.75 19.50 6.30
CA ASN A 264 14.93 19.63 7.74
C ASN A 264 13.89 20.59 8.35
N PRO A 265 13.39 20.29 9.55
CA PRO A 265 12.77 21.29 10.41
C PRO A 265 13.78 22.43 10.65
N GLY A 266 13.39 23.67 10.39
CA GLY A 266 14.30 24.83 10.44
C GLY A 266 14.76 25.36 9.08
N GLY A 267 14.15 24.88 7.98
CA GLY A 267 14.17 25.58 6.69
C GLY A 267 15.37 25.25 5.81
N THR A 268 16.17 24.23 6.11
CA THR A 268 17.23 23.74 5.22
C THR A 268 16.82 22.46 4.50
N TRP A 269 17.38 22.23 3.32
CA TRP A 269 17.17 21.00 2.56
C TRP A 269 18.44 20.57 1.84
N SER A 270 18.49 19.30 1.47
CA SER A 270 19.46 18.78 0.53
C SER A 270 18.89 17.69 -0.34
N MET A 271 19.45 17.51 -1.53
CA MET A 271 19.09 16.43 -2.43
C MET A 271 20.33 15.90 -3.15
N LYS A 272 20.34 14.60 -3.41
CA LYS A 272 21.29 13.98 -4.33
C LYS A 272 20.55 13.05 -5.28
N GLY A 273 20.91 13.13 -6.55
CA GLY A 273 20.43 12.24 -7.61
C GLY A 273 21.60 11.44 -8.16
N TYR A 274 21.43 10.13 -8.35
CA TYR A 274 22.46 9.26 -8.90
C TYR A 274 21.88 8.12 -9.71
N ARG A 275 22.58 7.69 -10.75
CA ARG A 275 22.20 6.47 -11.48
C ARG A 275 22.45 5.26 -10.58
N SER A 276 21.59 4.26 -10.70
CA SER A 276 21.75 3.00 -9.98
C SER A 276 23.13 2.40 -10.28
N GLY A 277 23.86 2.02 -9.23
CA GLY A 277 25.21 1.49 -9.31
C GLY A 277 26.34 2.53 -9.49
N LEU A 278 26.04 3.83 -9.56
CA LEU A 278 27.05 4.89 -9.58
C LEU A 278 27.05 5.72 -8.29
N PRO A 279 28.22 6.19 -7.82
CA PRO A 279 28.29 7.12 -6.70
C PRO A 279 27.61 8.45 -7.04
N ALA A 280 26.98 9.07 -6.04
CA ALA A 280 26.37 10.38 -6.20
C ALA A 280 27.43 11.44 -6.49
N SER A 281 27.47 11.92 -7.74
CA SER A 281 28.44 12.92 -8.19
C SER A 281 27.99 14.36 -7.94
N GLN A 282 26.71 14.59 -7.63
CA GLN A 282 26.14 15.92 -7.42
C GLN A 282 25.22 15.96 -6.20
N PHE A 283 25.45 16.97 -5.37
CA PHE A 283 24.66 17.30 -4.18
C PHE A 283 24.17 18.73 -4.33
N GLU A 284 22.87 18.93 -4.13
CA GLU A 284 22.27 20.25 -4.08
C GLU A 284 21.71 20.50 -2.68
N SER A 285 21.78 21.74 -2.23
CA SER A 285 21.30 22.14 -0.91
C SER A 285 20.89 23.59 -0.89
N GLY A 286 20.18 23.96 0.16
CA GLY A 286 19.90 25.35 0.48
C GLY A 286 18.76 25.48 1.46
N ASN A 287 17.96 26.52 1.27
CA ASN A 287 16.83 26.83 2.14
C ASN A 287 15.51 26.54 1.44
N TRP A 288 14.46 26.27 2.21
CA TRP A 288 13.12 26.04 1.67
C TRP A 288 12.07 26.81 2.46
N GLN A 289 10.95 27.08 1.78
CA GLN A 289 9.74 27.63 2.37
C GLN A 289 8.53 26.98 1.70
N ALA A 290 7.42 26.86 2.42
CA ALA A 290 6.17 26.33 1.90
C ALA A 290 5.00 27.26 2.21
N VAL A 291 4.02 27.30 1.30
CA VAL A 291 2.74 27.96 1.48
C VAL A 291 1.65 26.98 1.10
N HIS A 292 0.69 26.76 1.98
CA HIS A 292 -0.44 25.88 1.69
C HIS A 292 -1.42 26.55 0.71
N ASP A 293 -1.75 25.86 -0.38
CA ASP A 293 -2.80 26.23 -1.33
C ASP A 293 -4.04 25.36 -1.10
N ALA A 294 -4.99 25.90 -0.35
CA ALA A 294 -6.23 25.20 -0.01
C ALA A 294 -7.13 24.91 -1.22
N SER A 295 -7.00 25.66 -2.32
CA SER A 295 -7.82 25.43 -3.53
C SER A 295 -7.42 24.15 -4.26
N ARG A 296 -6.18 23.72 -4.05
CA ARG A 296 -5.56 22.54 -4.64
C ARG A 296 -5.30 21.43 -3.62
N ASN A 297 -5.42 21.74 -2.33
CA ASN A 297 -5.03 20.85 -1.23
C ASN A 297 -3.55 20.44 -1.38
N GLU A 298 -2.66 21.40 -1.63
CA GLU A 298 -1.24 21.19 -1.92
C GLU A 298 -0.36 22.18 -1.16
N GLU A 299 0.91 21.85 -0.96
CA GLU A 299 1.96 22.77 -0.50
C GLU A 299 2.74 23.33 -1.69
N ILE A 300 2.80 24.65 -1.81
CA ILE A 300 3.66 25.35 -2.77
C ILE A 300 5.03 25.53 -2.12
N VAL A 301 5.97 24.66 -2.48
CA VAL A 301 7.31 24.62 -1.88
C VAL A 301 8.32 25.30 -2.79
N THR A 302 9.03 26.29 -2.24
CA THR A 302 10.12 26.97 -2.94
C THR A 302 11.47 26.58 -2.33
N PHE A 303 12.27 25.87 -3.11
CA PHE A 303 13.66 25.53 -2.82
C PHE A 303 14.58 26.64 -3.31
N VAL A 304 15.15 27.40 -2.37
CA VAL A 304 16.25 28.33 -2.61
C VAL A 304 17.54 27.53 -2.64
N ARG A 305 18.19 27.48 -3.81
CA ARG A 305 19.38 26.67 -4.05
C ARG A 305 20.65 27.47 -3.80
N GLN A 306 21.68 26.82 -3.27
CA GLN A 306 23.00 27.41 -3.08
C GLN A 306 23.74 27.59 -4.41
N ASN A 307 24.93 28.21 -4.36
CA ASN A 307 25.84 28.37 -5.50
C ASN A 307 25.27 29.15 -6.69
N GLY A 308 24.35 30.08 -6.43
CA GLY A 308 23.76 30.96 -7.46
C GLY A 308 22.80 30.24 -8.42
N LEU A 309 22.36 29.03 -8.08
CA LEU A 309 21.38 28.29 -8.86
C LEU A 309 19.99 28.94 -8.72
N PRO A 310 19.19 29.02 -9.80
CA PRO A 310 17.83 29.55 -9.73
C PRO A 310 16.97 28.75 -8.77
N ARG A 311 16.07 29.43 -8.05
CA ARG A 311 15.05 28.79 -7.20
C ARG A 311 14.22 27.78 -8.00
N ALA A 312 13.82 26.71 -7.32
CA ALA A 312 12.86 25.75 -7.82
C ALA A 312 11.56 25.85 -7.02
N THR A 313 10.42 26.00 -7.69
CA THR A 313 9.11 26.00 -7.05
C THR A 313 8.35 24.77 -7.51
N ILE A 314 7.88 23.98 -6.54
CA ILE A 314 7.26 22.67 -6.73
C ILE A 314 5.94 22.66 -5.97
N ARG A 315 4.88 22.12 -6.56
CA ARG A 315 3.65 21.81 -5.83
C ARG A 315 3.77 20.41 -5.26
N ILE A 316 3.43 20.25 -4.00
CA ILE A 316 3.58 18.98 -3.29
C ILE A 316 2.27 18.65 -2.59
N HIS A 317 1.66 17.54 -2.95
CA HIS A 317 0.66 16.92 -2.07
C HIS A 317 1.41 16.17 -0.98
N ALA A 318 1.41 16.73 0.24
CA ALA A 318 2.22 16.24 1.36
C ALA A 318 1.34 15.47 2.34
N THR A 319 1.47 14.14 2.35
CA THR A 319 0.80 13.25 3.31
C THR A 319 1.83 12.60 4.23
N LYS A 320 1.37 12.03 5.35
CA LYS A 320 2.25 11.50 6.40
C LYS A 320 3.35 10.55 5.90
N ASP A 321 3.07 9.75 4.86
CA ASP A 321 3.99 8.72 4.36
C ASP A 321 4.34 8.89 2.86
N GLN A 322 3.99 10.01 2.23
CA GLN A 322 4.28 10.25 0.82
C GLN A 322 4.25 11.74 0.47
N LEU A 323 5.21 12.15 -0.36
CA LEU A 323 5.16 13.41 -1.09
C LEU A 323 4.94 13.13 -2.58
N THR A 324 3.90 13.72 -3.15
CA THR A 324 3.64 13.69 -4.60
C THR A 324 4.01 15.05 -5.18
N PHE A 325 5.07 15.09 -6.00
CA PHE A 325 5.59 16.32 -6.59
C PHE A 325 4.96 16.55 -7.96
N PHE A 326 4.50 17.78 -8.18
CA PHE A 326 4.09 18.32 -9.47
C PHE A 326 4.98 19.55 -9.75
N ALA A 327 5.92 19.42 -10.69
CA ALA A 327 6.87 20.50 -10.97
C ALA A 327 6.21 21.63 -11.77
N VAL A 328 6.39 22.88 -11.34
CA VAL A 328 5.74 24.07 -11.93
C VAL A 328 6.33 24.42 -13.32
N ASP A 329 7.51 23.91 -13.65
CA ASP A 329 8.16 24.04 -14.97
C ASP A 329 8.94 22.75 -15.27
N GLY A 330 8.87 22.24 -16.49
CA GLY A 330 9.60 21.05 -17.01
C GLY A 330 11.13 21.09 -16.97
N GLY A 331 11.71 22.00 -16.19
CA GLY A 331 13.14 22.12 -15.91
C GLY A 331 13.80 23.33 -16.58
N GLY A 332 13.16 24.03 -17.51
CA GLY A 332 13.78 25.15 -18.23
C GLY A 332 14.19 26.29 -17.29
N THR A 333 13.20 26.86 -16.59
CA THR A 333 13.41 27.97 -15.65
C THR A 333 14.17 27.52 -14.40
N MET A 334 14.03 26.25 -14.00
CA MET A 334 14.68 25.70 -12.81
C MET A 334 16.08 25.11 -13.07
N LYS A 335 16.70 25.37 -14.24
CA LYS A 335 18.01 24.81 -14.63
C LYS A 335 18.09 23.29 -14.50
N ASN A 336 17.09 22.62 -15.04
CA ASN A 336 16.93 21.17 -15.09
C ASN A 336 16.74 20.49 -13.73
N PHE A 337 16.38 21.24 -12.67
CA PHE A 337 15.88 20.64 -11.43
C PHE A 337 14.61 19.84 -11.75
N LEU A 338 14.66 18.52 -11.55
CA LEU A 338 13.60 17.57 -11.93
C LEU A 338 13.15 17.68 -13.41
N ARG A 339 14.12 17.82 -14.33
CA ARG A 339 13.86 17.90 -15.78
C ARG A 339 12.96 16.76 -16.27
N GLY A 340 11.95 17.10 -17.08
CA GLY A 340 11.02 16.12 -17.69
C GLY A 340 9.71 15.92 -16.93
N VAL A 341 9.50 16.63 -15.82
CA VAL A 341 8.26 16.67 -15.07
C VAL A 341 7.56 18.00 -15.40
N THR A 342 6.65 18.01 -16.37
CA THR A 342 5.99 19.24 -16.87
C THR A 342 4.57 19.36 -16.33
N ALA A 343 4.25 20.41 -15.56
CA ALA A 343 2.85 20.70 -15.23
C ALA A 343 2.13 21.46 -16.35
N ASP A 344 0.84 21.16 -16.57
CA ASP A 344 -0.04 21.86 -17.50
C ASP A 344 -1.34 22.39 -16.84
N ASP A 345 -1.32 22.54 -15.51
CA ASP A 345 -2.42 22.97 -14.65
C ASP A 345 -3.58 21.95 -14.51
N ASN A 346 -3.48 20.77 -15.13
CA ASN A 346 -4.38 19.66 -14.88
C ASN A 346 -3.72 18.63 -13.94
N GLN A 347 -4.09 18.67 -12.67
CA GLN A 347 -3.55 17.77 -11.64
C GLN A 347 -3.78 16.28 -11.91
N LYS A 348 -4.69 15.93 -12.83
CA LYS A 348 -5.05 14.55 -13.14
C LYS A 348 -4.13 13.88 -14.15
N ASP A 349 -3.39 14.65 -14.95
CA ASP A 349 -2.48 14.17 -15.99
C ASP A 349 -1.06 14.77 -15.90
N ASP A 350 -0.84 15.74 -15.00
CA ASP A 350 0.50 16.19 -14.62
C ASP A 350 1.41 14.98 -14.28
N PRO A 351 2.62 14.88 -14.88
CA PRO A 351 3.63 13.92 -14.48
C PRO A 351 4.01 14.08 -13.01
N GLN A 352 4.15 12.96 -12.31
CA GLN A 352 4.36 12.94 -10.87
C GLN A 352 5.76 12.42 -10.54
N VAL A 353 6.39 13.01 -9.52
CA VAL A 353 7.53 12.39 -8.84
C VAL A 353 7.13 12.04 -7.43
N ILE A 354 7.25 10.77 -7.09
CA ILE A 354 6.76 10.27 -5.80
C ILE A 354 7.95 10.01 -4.89
N PHE A 355 7.89 10.60 -3.71
CA PHE A 355 8.85 10.39 -2.64
C PHE A 355 8.19 9.66 -1.49
N ILE A 356 8.87 8.64 -0.99
CA ILE A 356 8.50 7.88 0.20
C ILE A 356 9.56 8.07 1.30
N PRO A 357 9.23 7.86 2.58
CA PRO A 357 10.20 7.93 3.67
C PRO A 357 11.41 7.05 3.38
N LYS A 358 12.59 7.61 3.62
CA LYS A 358 13.85 6.88 3.59
C LYS A 358 14.16 6.43 5.01
N ASN A 359 13.83 5.18 5.31
CA ASN A 359 14.20 4.51 6.56
C ASN A 359 15.71 4.34 6.70
#